data_AF-H8H130-F1
#
_entry.id   AF-H8H130-F1
#
_cell.length_a   1.000
_cell.length_b   1.000
_cell.length_c   1.000
_cell.angle_alpha   90.00
_cell.angle_beta   90.00
_cell.angle_gamma   90.00
#
_symmetry.space_group_name_H-M   'P 1'
#
loop_
_entity.id
_entity.type
_entity.pdbx_description
1 polymer ?
#
loop_
_entity_poly.entity_id
_entity_poly.type
_entity_poly.pdbx_seq_one_letter_code
_entity_poly.pdbx_strand_id
1 'polypeptide(L)'
;MAVGALRALWERGLNVPGDVSVVGYDDTAESALLIPPLTTVRQDFPTLGQRAFGHLRRLLDQPEWRATTVTRPELIVRASTAPPGTSAQTLRQALRTVQDHLTRWPDG
;
A
#
# COMPACT_ATOMS: atom_id res chain seq x y z
N MET A 1 3.50 10.59 -5.17
CA MET A 1 2.38 9.90 -5.85
C MET A 1 1.17 9.72 -4.94
N ALA A 2 1.28 9.09 -3.76
CA ALA A 2 0.12 8.79 -2.90
C ALA A 2 -0.68 10.04 -2.47
N VAL A 3 -0.03 11.16 -2.18
CA VAL A 3 -0.71 12.44 -1.86
C VAL A 3 -1.63 12.89 -3.01
N GLY A 4 -1.16 12.78 -4.26
CA GLY A 4 -1.98 13.11 -5.43
C GLY A 4 -3.17 12.17 -5.59
N ALA A 5 -3.00 10.88 -5.26
CA ALA A 5 -4.10 9.92 -5.25
C ALA A 5 -5.14 10.26 -4.16
N LEU A 6 -4.70 10.54 -2.93
CA LEU A 6 -5.59 11.01 -1.85
C LEU A 6 -6.37 12.25 -2.27
N ARG A 7 -5.70 13.22 -2.91
CA ARG A 7 -6.35 14.42 -3.43
C ARG A 7 -7.40 14.11 -4.50
N ALA A 8 -7.06 13.28 -5.48
CA ALA A 8 -7.96 12.93 -6.57
C ALA A 8 -9.18 12.12 -6.12
N LEU A 9 -9.04 11.30 -5.07
CA LEU A 9 -10.14 10.57 -4.43
C LEU A 9 -11.05 11.53 -3.66
N TRP A 10 -10.46 12.45 -2.89
CA TRP A 10 -11.19 13.48 -2.18
C TRP A 10 -11.99 14.39 -3.12
N GLU A 11 -11.40 14.83 -4.25
CA GLU A 11 -12.08 15.64 -5.27
C GLU A 11 -13.27 14.90 -5.92
N ARG A 12 -13.28 13.57 -5.86
CA ARG A 12 -14.37 12.72 -6.35
C ARG A 12 -15.38 12.35 -5.26
N GLY A 13 -15.22 12.88 -4.05
CA GLY A 13 -16.07 12.55 -2.90
C GLY A 13 -15.90 11.12 -2.39
N LEU A 14 -14.80 10.44 -2.74
CA LEU A 14 -14.49 9.10 -2.26
C LEU A 14 -13.72 9.15 -0.95
N ASN A 15 -14.11 8.29 -0.01
CA ASN A 15 -13.50 8.21 1.30
C ASN A 15 -12.33 7.23 1.31
N VAL A 16 -11.23 7.65 1.91
CA VAL A 16 -10.11 6.79 2.27
C VAL A 16 -10.13 6.62 3.79
N PRO A 17 -10.11 5.38 4.32
CA PRO A 17 -9.95 4.10 3.63
C PRO A 17 -11.26 3.44 3.18
N GLY A 18 -12.41 4.06 3.44
CA GLY A 18 -13.73 3.42 3.36
C GLY A 18 -14.11 2.88 1.98
N ASP A 19 -13.89 3.67 0.93
CA ASP A 19 -14.18 3.30 -0.45
C ASP A 19 -12.92 2.74 -1.13
N VAL A 20 -11.77 3.36 -0.86
CA VAL A 20 -10.47 2.98 -1.43
C VAL A 20 -9.41 3.05 -0.34
N SER A 21 -8.67 1.96 -0.16
CA SER A 21 -7.45 1.96 0.64
C SER A 21 -6.25 2.46 -0.16
N VAL A 22 -5.40 3.26 0.47
CA VAL A 22 -4.21 3.85 -0.17
C VAL A 22 -2.98 3.53 0.66
N VAL A 23 -1.95 3.00 0.00
CA VAL A 23 -0.61 2.77 0.56
C VAL A 23 0.40 3.65 -0.15
N GLY A 24 1.23 4.35 0.60
CA GLY A 24 2.36 5.13 0.12
C GLY A 24 3.68 4.36 0.10
N TYR A 25 4.72 5.06 -0.33
CA TYR A 25 6.10 4.62 -0.29
C TYR A 25 6.94 5.77 0.30
N ASP A 26 8.12 5.46 0.84
CA ASP A 26 9.11 6.37 1.46
C ASP A 26 8.91 6.65 2.95
N ASP A 27 7.67 6.86 3.42
CA ASP A 27 7.38 7.32 4.78
C ASP A 27 8.10 8.63 5.17
N THR A 28 7.92 9.66 4.36
CA THR A 28 8.38 11.00 4.72
C THR A 28 7.63 11.53 5.95
N ALA A 29 8.19 12.55 6.63
CA ALA A 29 7.63 13.10 7.85
C ALA A 29 6.15 13.55 7.70
N GLU A 30 5.79 14.04 6.52
CA GLU A 30 4.44 14.49 6.17
C GLU A 30 3.45 13.33 6.14
N SER A 31 3.89 12.09 5.90
CA SER A 31 3.01 10.92 5.76
C SER A 31 2.11 10.71 6.98
N ALA A 32 2.61 11.00 8.18
CA ALA A 32 1.84 10.91 9.42
C ALA A 32 0.85 12.07 9.62
N LEU A 33 1.05 13.19 8.92
CA LEU A 33 0.27 14.43 9.04
C LEU A 33 -0.80 14.58 7.96
N LEU A 34 -0.81 13.70 6.97
CA LEU A 34 -1.86 13.67 5.95
C LEU A 34 -3.22 13.32 6.58
N ILE A 35 -4.29 13.65 5.86
CA ILE A 35 -5.66 13.34 6.26
C ILE A 35 -6.29 12.45 5.18
N PRO A 36 -6.54 11.15 5.47
CA PRO A 36 -6.10 10.41 6.66
C PRO A 36 -4.57 10.20 6.71
N PRO A 37 -3.98 9.93 7.90
CA PRO A 37 -2.57 9.55 8.00
C PRO A 37 -2.25 8.35 7.11
N LEU A 38 -1.21 8.48 6.29
CA LEU A 38 -0.91 7.57 5.18
C LEU A 38 -0.16 6.32 5.67
N THR A 39 -0.77 5.15 5.50
CA THR A 39 -0.09 3.84 5.55
C THR A 39 0.96 3.81 4.45
N THR A 40 2.18 3.38 4.73
CA THR A 40 3.29 3.51 3.78
C THR A 40 4.39 2.49 4.05
N VAL A 41 5.15 2.15 3.02
CA VAL A 41 6.38 1.37 3.15
C VAL A 41 7.55 2.31 3.43
N ARG A 42 8.09 2.27 4.65
CA ARG A 42 9.29 3.00 5.05
C ARG A 42 10.52 2.31 4.49
N GLN A 43 11.37 3.09 3.83
CA GLN A 43 12.71 2.67 3.44
C GLN A 43 13.74 3.12 4.48
N ASP A 44 14.72 2.27 4.77
CA ASP A 44 15.88 2.65 5.58
C ASP A 44 16.89 3.44 4.73
N PHE A 45 16.52 4.68 4.40
CA PHE A 45 17.38 5.61 3.65
C PHE A 45 18.72 5.87 4.34
N PRO A 46 18.81 6.04 5.68
CA PRO A 46 20.10 6.20 6.35
C PRO A 46 21.05 5.04 6.08
N THR A 47 20.60 3.80 6.26
CA THR A 47 21.44 2.62 5.99
C THR A 47 21.78 2.49 4.51
N LEU A 48 20.82 2.76 3.61
CA LEU A 48 21.08 2.77 2.17
C LEU A 48 22.17 3.78 1.79
N GLY A 49 22.10 4.99 2.32
CA GLY A 49 23.10 6.04 2.08
C GLY A 49 24.48 5.67 2.60
N GLN A 50 24.57 5.14 3.83
CA GLN A 50 25.83 4.67 4.39
C GLN A 50 26.47 3.56 3.54
N ARG A 51 25.67 2.59 3.09
CA ARG A 51 26.15 1.50 2.24
C ARG A 51 26.55 2.00 0.85
N ALA A 52 25.78 2.91 0.26
CA ALA A 52 26.11 3.52 -1.03
C ALA A 52 27.45 4.26 -0.98
N PHE A 53 27.72 5.02 0.08
CA PHE A 53 29.00 5.70 0.26
C PHE A 53 30.15 4.71 0.47
N GLY A 54 29.93 3.65 1.26
CA GLY A 54 30.91 2.56 1.42
C GLY A 54 31.27 1.89 0.10
N HIS A 55 30.29 1.68 -0.76
CA HIS A 55 30.45 1.12 -2.10
C HIS A 55 31.24 2.06 -3.02
N LEU A 56 30.92 3.35 -3.01
CA LEU A 56 31.66 4.36 -3.78
C LEU A 56 33.13 4.37 -3.37
N ARG A 57 33.42 4.40 -2.06
CA ARG A 57 34.80 4.36 -1.56
C ARG A 57 35.55 3.13 -2.06
N ARG A 58 34.90 1.96 -2.05
CA ARG A 58 35.51 0.72 -2.53
C ARG A 58 35.75 0.71 -4.04
N LEU A 59 34.87 1.34 -4.83
CA LEU A 59 35.06 1.51 -6.27
C LEU A 59 36.27 2.37 -6.62
N LEU A 60 36.59 3.38 -5.79
CA LEU A 60 37.77 4.21 -6.01
C LEU A 60 39.07 3.40 -5.89
N ASP A 61 39.09 2.43 -4.98
CA ASP A 61 40.25 1.55 -4.77
C ASP A 61 40.25 0.32 -5.71
N GLN A 62 39.06 -0.15 -6.13
CA GLN A 62 38.84 -1.37 -6.93
C GLN A 62 37.79 -1.12 -8.03
N PRO A 63 38.18 -0.58 -9.20
CA PRO A 63 37.24 -0.17 -10.26
C PRO A 63 36.36 -1.29 -10.82
N GLU A 64 36.81 -2.55 -10.75
CA GLU A 64 36.08 -3.75 -11.15
C GLU A 64 35.07 -4.25 -10.11
N TRP A 65 35.14 -3.75 -8.88
CA TRP A 65 34.29 -4.23 -7.79
C TRP A 65 32.80 -3.94 -8.05
N ARG A 66 31.93 -4.93 -7.82
CA ARG A 66 30.48 -4.79 -7.95
C ARG A 66 29.81 -5.43 -6.74
N ALA A 67 28.84 -4.74 -6.15
CA ALA A 67 27.92 -5.36 -5.19
C ALA A 67 26.53 -4.75 -5.27
N THR A 68 25.54 -5.59 -5.01
CA THR A 68 24.15 -5.18 -4.83
C THR A 68 23.82 -5.16 -3.35
N THR A 69 23.19 -4.07 -2.92
CA THR A 69 22.68 -3.93 -1.55
C THR A 69 21.17 -3.99 -1.59
N VAL A 70 20.60 -4.79 -0.69
CA VAL A 70 19.16 -4.76 -0.37
C VAL A 70 19.02 -4.40 1.11
N THR A 71 18.11 -3.48 1.41
CA THR A 71 17.66 -3.21 2.78
C THR A 71 16.23 -3.74 2.94
N ARG A 72 15.89 -4.17 4.15
CA ARG A 72 14.54 -4.65 4.46
C ARG A 72 13.65 -3.43 4.70
N PRO A 73 12.59 -3.22 3.90
CA PRO A 73 11.65 -2.16 4.18
C PRO A 73 10.70 -2.55 5.32
N GLU A 74 10.04 -1.56 5.90
CA GLU A 74 9.03 -1.75 6.95
C GLU A 74 7.67 -1.19 6.50
N LEU A 75 6.59 -1.93 6.72
CA LEU A 75 5.25 -1.41 6.49
C LEU A 75 4.78 -0.67 7.74
N ILE A 76 4.55 0.63 7.61
CA ILE A 76 3.99 1.48 8.65
C ILE A 76 2.49 1.62 8.41
N VAL A 77 1.70 0.90 9.20
CA VAL A 77 0.23 0.93 9.11
C VAL A 77 -0.33 2.16 9.80
N ARG A 78 -1.18 2.93 9.09
CA ARG A 78 -1.91 4.09 9.58
C ARG A 78 -3.38 4.04 9.11
N ALA A 79 -4.04 5.18 9.07
CA ALA A 79 -5.49 5.28 8.86
C ALA A 79 -5.92 5.24 7.39
N SER A 80 -5.01 5.35 6.41
CA SER A 80 -5.37 5.33 4.99
C SER A 80 -5.66 3.94 4.41
N THR A 81 -5.61 2.89 5.22
CA THR A 81 -5.91 1.52 4.80
C THR A 81 -6.87 0.83 5.77
N ALA A 82 -7.78 0.04 5.21
CA ALA A 82 -8.66 -0.86 5.95
C ALA A 82 -8.90 -2.13 5.11
N PRO A 83 -9.35 -3.25 5.71
CA PRO A 83 -9.89 -4.34 4.94
C PRO A 83 -10.99 -3.81 4.00
N PRO A 84 -11.09 -4.31 2.75
CA PRO A 84 -12.21 -3.94 1.90
C PRO A 84 -13.50 -4.25 2.65
N GLY A 85 -14.38 -3.26 2.76
CA GLY A 85 -15.66 -3.47 3.40
C GLY A 85 -16.30 -4.71 2.77
N THR A 86 -16.70 -5.69 3.58
CA THR A 86 -17.58 -6.76 3.10
C THR A 86 -18.87 -6.06 2.75
N SER A 87 -19.00 -5.60 1.49
CA SER A 87 -20.15 -4.80 1.16
C SER A 87 -21.35 -5.71 1.41
N ALA A 88 -22.27 -5.26 2.27
CA ALA A 88 -23.53 -5.95 2.46
C ALA A 88 -24.24 -6.15 1.10
N GLN A 89 -23.85 -5.38 0.07
CA GLN A 89 -24.16 -5.61 -1.35
C GLN A 89 -23.58 -6.91 -1.90
N THR A 90 -22.28 -7.19 -1.74
CA THR A 90 -21.60 -8.40 -2.22
C THR A 90 -22.13 -9.63 -1.50
N LEU A 91 -22.34 -9.54 -0.19
CA LEU A 91 -22.94 -10.63 0.59
C LEU A 91 -24.42 -10.83 0.20
N ARG A 92 -25.22 -9.76 0.04
CA ARG A 92 -26.61 -9.87 -0.45
C ARG A 92 -26.68 -10.37 -1.89
N GLN A 93 -25.71 -10.04 -2.73
CA GLN A 93 -25.64 -10.53 -4.11
C GLN A 93 -25.31 -12.02 -4.12
N ALA A 94 -24.29 -12.44 -3.36
CA ALA A 94 -23.92 -13.84 -3.20
C ALA A 94 -25.06 -14.67 -2.60
N LEU A 95 -25.74 -14.17 -1.57
CA LEU A 95 -26.89 -14.85 -0.95
C LEU A 95 -28.08 -14.96 -1.92
N ARG A 96 -28.37 -13.91 -2.70
CA ARG A 96 -29.41 -13.98 -3.75
C ARG A 96 -29.06 -14.99 -4.83
N THR A 97 -27.83 -15.00 -5.32
CA THR A 97 -27.35 -15.97 -6.31
C THR A 97 -27.45 -17.41 -5.80
N VAL A 98 -27.10 -17.66 -4.54
CA VAL A 98 -27.26 -18.99 -3.92
C VAL A 98 -28.74 -19.37 -3.79
N GLN A 99 -29.61 -18.44 -3.38
CA GLN A 99 -31.04 -18.71 -3.21
C GLN A 99 -31.77 -18.94 -4.54
N ASP A 100 -31.39 -18.22 -5.60
CA ASP A 100 -31.89 -18.43 -6.96
C ASP A 100 -31.45 -19.79 -7.52
N HIS A 101 -30.26 -20.27 -7.18
CA HIS A 101 -29.80 -21.61 -7.57
C HIS A 101 -30.51 -22.72 -6.81
N LEU A 102 -30.78 -22.54 -5.52
CA LEU A 102 -31.50 -23.53 -4.70
C LEU A 102 -32.98 -23.64 -5.09
N THR A 103 -33.61 -22.54 -5.52
CA THR A 103 -35.02 -22.53 -5.96
C THR A 103 -35.21 -23.00 -7.42
N ARG A 104 -34.14 -23.01 -8.22
CA ARG A 104 -34.14 -23.54 -9.59
C ARG A 104 -33.61 -24.96 -9.70
N TRP A 105 -33.29 -25.61 -8.58
CA TRP A 105 -32.89 -27.00 -8.58
C TRP A 105 -34.09 -27.84 -9.05
N PRO A 106 -34.03 -28.54 -10.19
CA PRO A 106 -35.08 -29.48 -10.55
C PRO A 106 -35.03 -30.59 -9.51
N ASP A 107 -36.18 -30.90 -8.91
CA ASP A 107 -36.33 -32.05 -8.02
C ASP A 107 -35.64 -33.26 -8.65
N GLY A 108 -34.65 -33.81 -7.94
CA GLY A 108 -34.10 -35.12 -8.28
C GLY A 108 -35.17 -36.19 -8.11
#